data_AF-A0A950Q7A7-F1
#
_entry.id   AF-A0A950Q7A7-F1
#
_cell.length_a   1.000
_cell.length_b   1.000
_cell.length_c   1.000
_cell.angle_alpha   90.00
_cell.angle_beta   90.00
_cell.angle_gamma   90.00
#
_symmetry.space_group_name_H-M   'P 1'
#
loop_
_entity.id
_entity.type
_entity.pdbx_description
1 polymer ?
#
loop_
_entity_poly.entity_id
_entity_poly.type
_entity_poly.pdbx_seq_one_letter_code
_entity_poly.pdbx_strand_id
1 'polypeptide(L)'
;MRITSNPRIFLEPSPLAEVFSYCDNLLHQPHCRTLRPGEQHWAIFRELCVSTGTQGARVSDAWLAALAIEHGCTFITFDRDYARFSGLPWSEPKG
;
A
#
# COMPACT_ATOMS: atom_id res chain seq x y z
N MET A 1 -5.05 -7.07 -0.50
CA MET A 1 -5.80 -8.13 0.24
C MET A 1 -4.89 -8.82 1.27
N ARG A 2 -4.30 -8.10 2.23
CA ARG A 2 -3.58 -8.70 3.37
C ARG A 2 -4.32 -8.49 4.71
N ILE A 3 -5.20 -7.49 4.76
CA ILE A 3 -5.92 -7.08 5.96
C ILE A 3 -7.25 -7.84 6.09
N THR A 4 -7.94 -8.12 4.97
CA THR A 4 -9.26 -8.77 4.94
C THR A 4 -9.23 -10.29 5.12
N SER A 5 -8.05 -10.91 5.07
CA SER A 5 -7.87 -12.36 5.19
C SER A 5 -7.00 -12.77 6.38
N ASN A 6 -6.70 -11.84 7.30
CA ASN A 6 -5.92 -12.15 8.48
C ASN A 6 -6.84 -12.59 9.65
N PRO A 7 -6.90 -13.88 9.98
CA PRO A 7 -7.77 -14.41 11.04
C PRO A 7 -7.40 -13.91 12.46
N ARG A 8 -6.29 -13.18 12.62
CA ARG A 8 -5.91 -12.57 13.90
C ARG A 8 -6.52 -11.18 14.16
N ILE A 9 -7.25 -10.61 13.21
CA ILE A 9 -7.77 -9.22 13.31
C ILE A 9 -9.30 -9.14 13.32
N PHE A 10 -10.01 -10.15 12.77
CA PHE A 10 -11.48 -10.15 12.68
C PHE A 10 -12.09 -11.33 13.44
N LEU A 11 -13.00 -11.03 14.38
CA LEU A 11 -13.71 -12.03 15.20
C LEU A 11 -14.68 -12.89 14.37
N GLU A 12 -15.15 -12.36 13.23
CA GLU A 12 -15.75 -13.11 12.12
C GLU A 12 -15.24 -12.51 10.80
N PRO A 13 -14.47 -13.25 9.98
CA PRO A 13 -14.06 -12.77 8.66
C PRO A 13 -15.28 -12.70 7.73
N SER A 14 -15.52 -11.54 7.12
CA SER A 14 -16.56 -11.39 6.08
C SER A 14 -16.40 -12.47 5.00
N PRO A 15 -17.50 -13.03 4.47
CA PRO A 15 -17.44 -13.92 3.33
C PRO A 15 -16.63 -13.30 2.18
N LEU A 16 -15.81 -14.10 1.50
CA LEU A 16 -14.95 -13.60 0.41
C LEU A 16 -15.74 -12.82 -0.64
N ALA A 17 -16.98 -13.25 -0.93
CA ALA A 17 -17.87 -12.55 -1.86
C ALA A 17 -18.16 -11.09 -1.44
N GLU A 18 -18.37 -10.84 -0.15
CA GLU A 18 -18.62 -9.50 0.38
C GLU A 18 -17.34 -8.65 0.31
N VAL A 19 -16.19 -9.24 0.63
CA VAL A 19 -14.88 -8.58 0.51
C VAL A 19 -14.60 -8.15 -0.93
N PHE A 20 -14.82 -9.04 -1.89
CA PHE A 20 -14.64 -8.71 -3.31
C PHE A 20 -15.65 -7.66 -3.78
N SER A 21 -16.93 -7.77 -3.40
CA SER A 21 -17.94 -6.76 -3.75
C SER A 21 -17.57 -5.37 -3.24
N TYR A 22 -17.04 -5.27 -2.01
CA TYR A 22 -16.54 -4.01 -1.48
C TYR A 22 -15.34 -3.48 -2.27
N CYS A 23 -14.37 -4.33 -2.61
CA CYS A 23 -13.24 -3.94 -3.46
C CYS A 23 -13.71 -3.44 -4.84
N ASP A 24 -14.65 -4.14 -5.46
CA ASP A 24 -15.20 -3.74 -6.76
C ASP A 24 -15.87 -2.37 -6.67
N ASN A 25 -16.66 -2.11 -5.63
CA ASN A 25 -17.29 -0.81 -5.43
C ASN A 25 -16.27 0.35 -5.31
N LEU A 26 -15.11 0.11 -4.70
CA LEU A 26 -14.01 1.07 -4.63
C LEU A 26 -13.34 1.28 -5.99
N LEU A 27 -13.06 0.18 -6.70
CA LEU A 27 -12.40 0.22 -8.01
C LEU A 27 -13.26 0.89 -9.08
N HIS A 28 -14.58 0.81 -8.97
CA HIS A 28 -15.52 1.45 -9.89
C HIS A 28 -15.83 2.92 -9.58
N GLN A 29 -15.25 3.51 -8.52
CA GLN A 29 -15.43 4.94 -8.28
C GLN A 29 -14.85 5.78 -9.43
N PRO A 30 -15.54 6.83 -9.88
CA PRO A 30 -15.12 7.62 -11.06
C PRO A 30 -13.76 8.31 -10.88
N HIS A 31 -13.31 8.48 -9.62
CA HIS A 31 -12.03 9.09 -9.28
C HIS A 31 -10.97 8.07 -8.82
N CYS A 32 -11.29 6.76 -8.85
CA CYS A 32 -10.31 5.72 -8.57
C CYS A 32 -9.45 5.47 -9.81
N ARG A 33 -8.14 5.35 -9.62
CA ARG A 33 -7.21 4.97 -10.68
C ARG A 33 -6.31 3.84 -10.18
N THR A 34 -6.19 2.77 -10.96
CA THR A 34 -5.24 1.70 -10.66
C THR A 34 -3.84 2.13 -11.07
N LEU A 35 -2.91 2.11 -10.12
CA LEU A 35 -1.50 2.33 -10.39
C LEU A 35 -0.82 1.00 -10.75
N ARG A 36 0.12 1.07 -11.69
CA ARG A 36 0.99 -0.06 -12.07
C ARG A 36 2.45 0.39 -11.98
N PRO A 37 3.37 -0.50 -11.61
CA PRO A 37 4.80 -0.23 -11.70
C PRO A 37 5.19 0.26 -13.10
N GLY A 38 5.88 1.39 -13.17
CA GLY A 38 6.52 1.87 -14.37
C GLY A 38 7.99 1.43 -14.46
N GLU A 39 8.74 2.07 -15.36
CA GLU A 39 10.14 1.74 -15.62
C GLU A 39 11.07 2.06 -14.43
N GLN A 40 10.73 3.06 -13.62
CA GLN A 40 11.56 3.52 -12.51
C GLN A 40 11.29 2.75 -11.22
N HIS A 41 10.14 2.06 -11.13
CA HIS A 41 9.67 1.39 -9.94
C HIS A 41 10.72 0.50 -9.28
N TRP A 42 11.38 -0.35 -10.08
CA TRP A 42 12.35 -1.31 -9.57
C TRP A 42 13.59 -0.64 -8.96
N ALA A 43 14.06 0.45 -9.57
CA ALA A 43 15.20 1.21 -9.06
C ALA A 43 14.87 1.84 -7.70
N ILE A 44 13.71 2.50 -7.60
CA ILE A 44 13.22 3.12 -6.36
C ILE A 44 13.03 2.05 -5.28
N PHE A 45 12.35 0.94 -5.60
CA PHE A 45 12.12 -0.17 -4.69
C PHE A 45 13.42 -0.74 -4.13
N ARG A 46 14.42 -0.96 -4.99
CA ARG A 46 15.73 -1.46 -4.58
C ARG A 46 16.42 -0.49 -3.63
N GLU A 47 16.39 0.81 -3.95
CA GLU A 47 16.97 1.85 -3.10
C GLU A 47 16.30 1.89 -1.72
N LEU A 48 14.96 1.86 -1.67
CA LEU A 48 14.22 1.81 -0.41
C LEU A 48 14.58 0.57 0.41
N CYS A 49 14.67 -0.60 -0.23
CA CYS A 49 15.03 -1.84 0.47
C CYS A 49 16.42 -1.77 1.10
N VAL A 50 17.41 -1.31 0.33
CA VAL A 50 18.81 -1.22 0.78
C VAL A 50 18.96 -0.18 1.88
N SER A 51 18.42 1.03 1.67
CA SER A 51 18.58 2.15 2.61
C SER A 51 17.92 1.91 3.97
N THR A 52 16.86 1.10 4.01
CA THR A 52 16.08 0.86 5.23
C THR A 52 16.31 -0.50 5.87
N GLY A 53 17.17 -1.34 5.28
CA GLY A 53 17.39 -2.73 5.71
C GLY A 53 16.12 -3.57 5.67
N THR A 54 15.26 -3.37 4.67
CA THR A 54 13.94 -4.01 4.58
C THR A 54 14.04 -5.52 4.43
N GLN A 55 13.25 -6.27 5.22
CA GLN A 55 13.16 -7.73 5.20
C GLN A 55 11.74 -8.20 5.55
N GLY A 56 11.41 -9.44 5.14
CA GLY A 56 10.15 -10.10 5.50
C GLY A 56 8.90 -9.33 5.08
N ALA A 57 7.96 -9.15 6.01
CA ALA A 57 6.66 -8.50 5.75
C ALA A 57 6.78 -7.05 5.24
N ARG A 58 7.92 -6.39 5.47
CA ARG A 58 8.20 -5.01 5.06
C ARG A 58 8.59 -4.87 3.59
N VAL A 59 8.94 -5.98 2.93
CA VAL A 59 9.25 -5.97 1.48
C VAL A 59 8.03 -5.50 0.69
N SER A 60 6.82 -5.92 1.09
CA SER A 60 5.58 -5.45 0.48
C SER A 60 5.32 -3.96 0.74
N ASP A 61 5.69 -3.45 1.91
CA ASP A 61 5.50 -2.03 2.24
C ASP A 61 6.46 -1.14 1.42
N ALA A 62 7.71 -1.58 1.25
CA ALA A 62 8.67 -0.91 0.38
C ALA A 62 8.22 -0.88 -1.10
N TRP A 63 7.54 -1.95 -1.56
CA TRP A 63 6.96 -1.99 -2.90
C TRP A 63 5.84 -0.95 -3.07
N LEU A 64 4.95 -0.83 -2.08
CA LEU A 64 3.87 0.17 -2.10
C LEU A 64 4.43 1.60 -2.02
N ALA A 65 5.44 1.82 -1.18
CA ALA A 65 6.14 3.10 -1.09
C ALA A 65 6.79 3.49 -2.42
N ALA A 66 7.49 2.56 -3.08
CA ALA A 66 8.08 2.80 -4.39
C ALA A 66 7.03 3.15 -5.46
N LEU A 67 5.86 2.51 -5.42
CA LEU A 67 4.76 2.80 -6.34
C LEU A 67 4.23 4.23 -6.13
N ALA A 68 4.06 4.65 -4.88
CA ALA A 68 3.60 6.00 -4.59
C ALA A 68 4.63 7.06 -4.98
N ILE A 69 5.92 6.83 -4.72
CA ILE A 69 7.01 7.74 -5.12
C ILE A 69 7.06 7.87 -6.64
N GLU A 70 7.05 6.76 -7.38
CA GLU A 70 7.11 6.78 -8.84
C GLU A 70 5.97 7.58 -9.46
N HIS A 71 4.76 7.47 -8.89
CA HIS A 71 3.57 8.19 -9.37
C HIS A 71 3.38 9.56 -8.72
N GLY A 72 4.33 10.06 -7.93
CA GLY A 72 4.26 11.36 -7.26
C GLY A 72 3.06 11.50 -6.30
N CYS A 73 2.61 10.39 -5.73
CA CYS A 73 1.42 10.33 -4.87
C CYS A 73 1.78 10.54 -3.39
N THR A 74 0.84 11.11 -2.62
CA THR A 74 0.93 11.09 -1.16
C THR A 74 0.31 9.79 -0.64
N PHE A 75 1.05 9.05 0.18
CA PHE A 75 0.61 7.80 0.77
C PHE A 75 -0.25 8.07 2.02
N ILE A 76 -1.54 7.80 1.93
CA ILE A 76 -2.48 8.04 3.04
C ILE A 76 -2.59 6.77 3.88
N THR A 77 -2.16 6.81 5.14
CA THR A 77 -2.14 5.65 6.04
C THR A 77 -2.13 6.05 7.51
N PHE A 78 -2.67 5.21 8.39
CA PHE A 78 -2.47 5.33 9.85
C PHE A 78 -1.17 4.66 10.32
N ASP A 79 -0.52 3.87 9.45
CA ASP A 79 0.74 3.20 9.77
C ASP A 79 1.92 4.16 9.61
N ARG A 80 2.42 4.66 10.73
CA ARG A 80 3.52 5.62 10.79
C ARG A 80 4.88 5.02 10.41
N ASP A 81 5.00 3.69 10.31
CA ASP A 81 6.25 3.05 9.89
C ASP A 81 6.64 3.43 8.46
N TYR A 82 5.69 3.88 7.62
CA TYR A 82 5.96 4.41 6.28
C TYR A 82 6.87 5.65 6.27
N ALA A 83 6.96 6.38 7.40
CA ALA A 83 7.89 7.51 7.54
C ALA A 83 9.37 7.13 7.36
N ARG A 84 9.70 5.83 7.40
CA ARG A 84 11.06 5.32 7.19
C ARG A 84 11.52 5.36 5.74
N PHE A 85 10.60 5.40 4.79
CA PHE A 85 10.92 5.41 3.37
C PHE A 85 11.23 6.84 2.93
N SER A 86 12.53 7.15 2.80
CA SER A 86 12.98 8.45 2.34
C SER A 86 12.36 8.79 0.98
N GLY A 87 11.92 10.04 0.80
CA GLY A 87 11.30 10.52 -0.42
C GLY A 87 9.82 10.17 -0.59
N LEU A 88 9.20 9.40 0.34
CA LEU A 88 7.77 9.14 0.33
C LEU A 88 6.99 10.28 1.02
N PRO A 89 6.16 11.05 0.29
CA PRO A 89 5.18 11.92 0.93
C PRO A 89 4.10 11.03 1.55
N TRP A 90 3.80 11.21 2.84
CA TRP A 90 2.75 10.45 3.52
C TRP A 90 1.97 11.32 4.52
N SER A 91 0.73 10.94 4.81
CA SER A 91 -0.07 11.56 5.87
C SER A 91 -1.13 10.62 6.43
N GLU A 92 -1.65 10.93 7.61
CA GLU A 92 -2.85 10.28 8.13
C GLU A 92 -4.10 10.75 7.35
N PRO A 93 -5.16 9.91 7.22
CA PRO A 93 -6.44 10.33 6.67
C PRO A 93 -6.99 11.56 7.42
N LYS A 94 -7.53 12.53 6.66
CA LYS A 94 -8.30 13.63 7.24
C LYS A 94 -9.73 13.15 7.46
N GLY A 95 -10.24 13.32 8.68
CA GLY A 95 -11.64 13.03 9.03
C GLY A 95 -12.63 14.01 8.44
#